data_AF-A0A2N2HJL8-F1
#
_entry.id   AF-A0A2N2HJL8-F1
#
_cell.length_a   1.000
_cell.length_b   1.000
_cell.length_c   1.000
_cell.angle_alpha   90.00
_cell.angle_beta   90.00
_cell.angle_gamma   90.00
#
_symmetry.space_group_name_H-M   'P 1'
#
loop_
_entity.id
_entity.type
_entity.pdbx_description
1 polymer ?
#
loop_
_entity_poly.entity_id
_entity_poly.type
_entity_poly.pdbx_seq_one_letter_code
_entity_poly.pdbx_strand_id
1 'polypeptide(L)'
;TVIAVTASAFEEDRQRIFAAGADGYLSKPFKEEELFENIRRLTGTEFLYDETGDLESAQRETGDSAEMRRIIAALAPELVSRMRDAVESADLDLLNELVGQVAEHPDFTQRMQQMAARYEYEAMIELFSPEHHA
;
A
#
# COMPACT_ATOMS: atom_id res chain seq x y z
N THR A 1 -1.45 27.46 3.99
CA THR A 1 -0.72 26.20 4.18
C THR A 1 -0.94 25.28 3.00
N VAL A 2 0.03 25.23 2.10
CA VAL A 2 0.11 24.34 0.95
C VAL A 2 1.37 23.50 1.07
N ILE A 3 1.24 22.17 1.00
CA ILE A 3 2.37 21.24 0.98
C ILE A 3 2.45 20.64 -0.41
N ALA A 4 3.59 20.79 -1.09
CA ALA A 4 3.79 20.19 -2.40
C ALA A 4 4.36 18.77 -2.26
N VAL A 5 3.79 17.83 -3.01
CA VAL A 5 4.22 16.43 -3.05
C VAL A 5 4.79 16.12 -4.43
N THR A 6 6.04 15.65 -4.51
CA THR A 6 6.75 15.41 -5.78
C THR A 6 7.34 14.00 -5.88
N ALA A 7 7.42 13.42 -7.08
CA ALA A 7 8.13 12.16 -7.32
C ALA A 7 9.66 12.33 -7.43
N SER A 8 10.14 13.56 -7.59
CA SER A 8 11.56 13.90 -7.70
C SER A 8 12.04 14.61 -6.44
N ALA A 9 13.15 14.14 -5.88
CA ALA A 9 13.77 14.71 -4.67
C ALA A 9 14.87 15.75 -4.97
N PHE A 10 14.99 16.22 -6.21
CA PHE A 10 16.08 17.14 -6.58
C PHE A 10 15.91 18.52 -5.91
N GLU A 11 17.02 19.10 -5.44
CA GLU A 11 17.03 20.39 -4.74
C GLU A 11 16.48 21.54 -5.61
N GLU A 12 16.64 21.45 -6.93
CA GLU A 12 16.11 22.41 -7.90
C GLU A 12 14.57 22.40 -7.98
N ASP A 13 13.94 21.24 -7.76
CA ASP A 13 12.48 21.14 -7.66
C ASP A 13 12.00 21.77 -6.36
N ARG A 14 12.72 21.53 -5.26
CA ARG A 14 12.43 22.11 -3.95
C ARG A 14 12.45 23.65 -3.98
N GLN A 15 13.48 24.24 -4.57
CA GLN A 15 13.57 25.71 -4.69
C GLN A 15 12.42 26.31 -5.51
N ARG A 16 12.06 25.67 -6.64
CA ARG A 16 10.95 26.11 -7.48
C ARG A 16 9.60 26.02 -6.76
N ILE A 17 9.40 24.95 -5.98
CA ILE A 17 8.19 24.73 -5.18
C ILE A 17 8.01 25.83 -4.13
N PHE A 18 9.06 26.16 -3.38
CA PHE A 18 8.99 27.25 -2.40
C PHE A 18 8.83 28.62 -3.08
N ALA A 19 9.49 28.85 -4.21
CA ALA A 19 9.31 30.08 -4.98
C ALA A 19 7.88 30.25 -5.53
N ALA A 20 7.17 29.14 -5.78
CA ALA A 20 5.76 29.15 -6.18
C ALA A 20 4.78 29.41 -5.02
N GLY A 21 5.27 29.54 -3.78
CA GLY A 21 4.46 29.88 -2.60
C GLY A 21 3.99 28.67 -1.79
N ALA A 22 4.62 27.49 -1.94
CA ALA A 22 4.36 26.38 -1.03
C ALA A 22 4.95 26.63 0.36
N ASP A 23 4.23 26.21 1.40
CA ASP A 23 4.66 26.29 2.80
C ASP A 23 5.47 25.04 3.22
N GLY A 24 5.27 23.92 2.52
CA GLY A 24 5.93 22.64 2.78
C GLY A 24 6.22 21.85 1.51
N TYR A 25 7.05 20.82 1.67
CA TYR A 25 7.56 19.97 0.61
C TYR A 25 7.64 18.52 1.12
N LEU A 26 7.29 17.56 0.26
CA LEU A 26 7.38 16.14 0.54
C LEU A 26 7.73 15.36 -0.74
N SER A 27 8.77 14.52 -0.69
CA SER A 27 9.16 13.66 -1.82
C SER A 27 8.53 12.27 -1.70
N LYS A 28 8.03 11.72 -2.80
CA LYS A 28 7.56 10.34 -2.88
C LYS A 28 8.74 9.38 -3.09
N PRO A 29 8.67 8.15 -2.55
CA PRO A 29 7.71 7.73 -1.51
C PRO A 29 8.04 8.41 -0.17
N PHE A 30 7.01 8.76 0.60
CA PHE A 30 7.14 9.29 1.96
C PHE A 30 6.33 8.42 2.92
N LYS A 31 6.70 8.45 4.20
CA LYS A 31 5.93 7.79 5.26
C LYS A 31 4.81 8.70 5.76
N GLU A 32 3.73 8.12 6.26
CA GLU A 32 2.63 8.90 6.83
C GLU A 32 3.11 9.83 7.95
N GLU A 33 4.01 9.35 8.82
CA GLU A 33 4.61 10.17 9.88
C GLU A 33 5.22 11.48 9.35
N GLU A 34 5.87 11.46 8.18
CA GLU A 34 6.52 12.64 7.59
C GLU A 34 5.50 13.68 7.10
N LEU A 35 4.34 13.23 6.61
CA LEU A 35 3.24 14.11 6.23
C LEU A 35 2.61 14.75 7.47
N PHE A 36 2.30 13.94 8.48
CA PHE A 36 1.68 14.41 9.72
C PHE A 36 2.59 15.40 10.45
N GLU A 37 3.90 15.15 10.51
CA GLU A 37 4.87 16.09 11.07
C GLU A 37 4.93 17.41 10.28
N ASN A 38 4.84 17.37 8.95
CA ASN A 38 4.76 18.60 8.15
C ASN A 38 3.49 19.41 8.44
N ILE A 39 2.34 18.75 8.55
CA ILE A 39 1.08 19.43 8.89
C ILE A 39 1.18 20.04 10.28
N ARG A 40 1.65 19.27 11.28
CA ARG A 40 1.86 19.74 12.65
C ARG A 40 2.80 20.95 12.71
N ARG A 41 3.94 20.89 12.02
CA ARG A 41 4.90 22.00 11.95
C ARG A 41 4.29 23.27 11.36
N LEU A 42 3.45 23.14 10.33
CA LEU A 42 2.91 24.30 9.60
C LEU A 42 1.63 24.88 10.21
N THR A 43 0.89 24.11 10.98
CA THR A 43 -0.42 24.51 11.53
C THR A 43 -0.45 24.57 13.06
N GLY A 44 0.53 23.93 13.73
CA GLY A 44 0.57 23.80 15.18
C GLY A 44 -0.48 22.83 15.75
N THR A 45 -1.13 22.02 14.91
CA THR A 45 -2.17 21.08 15.34
C THR A 45 -1.60 19.84 16.01
N GLU A 46 -2.31 19.31 17.00
CA GLU A 46 -2.06 17.98 17.55
C GLU A 46 -3.02 16.98 16.94
N PHE A 47 -2.50 15.79 16.60
CA PHE A 47 -3.28 14.69 16.06
C PHE A 47 -3.72 13.77 17.20
N LEU A 48 -5.01 13.40 17.18
CA LEU A 48 -5.54 12.36 18.06
C LEU A 48 -5.42 11.03 17.32
N TYR A 49 -4.50 10.19 17.79
CA TYR A 49 -4.34 8.82 17.30
C TYR A 49 -5.23 7.90 18.14
N ASP A 50 -6.05 7.06 17.48
CA ASP A 50 -6.82 6.04 18.18
C ASP A 50 -5.94 4.83 18.44
N GLU A 51 -5.38 4.74 19.65
CA GLU A 51 -4.52 3.63 20.09
C GLU A 51 -5.24 2.27 20.08
N THR A 52 -6.58 2.26 20.00
CA THR A 52 -7.39 1.04 19.93
C THR A 52 -7.41 0.43 18.53
N GLY A 53 -7.15 1.24 17.49
CA GLY A 53 -7.07 0.79 16.11
C GLY A 53 -5.88 -0.14 15.88
N ASP A 54 -4.68 0.22 16.34
CA ASP A 54 -3.44 -0.50 16.00
C ASP A 54 -3.39 -1.95 16.49
N LEU A 55 -3.89 -2.26 17.69
CA LEU A 55 -3.80 -3.63 18.23
C LEU A 55 -4.84 -4.58 17.63
N GLU A 56 -6.08 -4.11 17.42
CA GLU A 56 -7.11 -4.91 16.75
C GLU A 56 -6.89 -4.99 15.24
N SER A 57 -6.38 -3.93 14.61
CA SER A 57 -6.03 -3.92 13.18
C SER A 57 -4.81 -4.79 12.93
N ALA A 58 -3.74 -4.68 13.72
CA ALA A 58 -2.58 -5.55 13.58
C ALA A 58 -2.93 -7.02 13.82
N GLN A 59 -3.77 -7.35 14.81
CA GLN A 59 -4.21 -8.74 15.03
C GLN A 59 -5.10 -9.27 13.91
N ARG A 60 -6.03 -8.46 13.36
CA ARG A 60 -6.84 -8.83 12.20
C ARG A 60 -5.99 -8.95 10.93
N GLU A 61 -5.08 -8.02 10.67
CA GLU A 61 -4.18 -8.01 9.50
C GLU A 61 -3.16 -9.15 9.53
N THR A 62 -2.64 -9.51 10.71
CA THR A 62 -1.69 -10.63 10.85
C THR A 62 -2.40 -11.98 10.69
N GLY A 63 -3.62 -12.11 11.23
CA GLY A 63 -4.45 -13.31 11.04
C GLY A 63 -4.88 -13.50 9.59
N ASP A 64 -5.32 -12.41 8.95
CA ASP A 64 -5.72 -12.35 7.54
C ASP A 64 -4.54 -12.68 6.61
N SER A 65 -3.34 -12.15 6.87
CA SER A 65 -2.14 -12.45 6.05
C SER A 65 -1.72 -13.93 6.09
N ALA A 66 -1.80 -14.58 7.26
CA ALA A 66 -1.41 -15.98 7.39
C ALA A 66 -2.41 -16.92 6.69
N GLU A 67 -3.70 -16.60 6.73
CA GLU A 67 -4.75 -17.31 6.00
C GLU A 67 -4.60 -17.11 4.49
N MET A 68 -4.35 -15.87 4.07
CA MET A 68 -4.10 -15.48 2.68
C MET A 68 -2.92 -16.26 2.07
N ARG A 69 -1.80 -16.37 2.79
CA ARG A 69 -0.63 -17.18 2.35
C ARG A 69 -0.97 -18.65 2.19
N ARG A 70 -1.83 -19.22 3.05
CA ARG A 70 -2.27 -20.62 2.92
C ARG A 70 -3.12 -20.82 1.68
N ILE A 71 -4.04 -19.88 1.38
CA ILE A 71 -4.85 -19.92 0.17
C ILE A 71 -3.92 -19.86 -1.05
N ILE A 72 -2.99 -18.91 -1.10
CA ILE A 72 -2.03 -18.78 -2.20
C ILE A 72 -1.17 -20.04 -2.38
N ALA A 73 -0.69 -20.63 -1.28
CA ALA A 73 0.07 -21.87 -1.32
C ALA A 73 -0.74 -23.09 -1.80
N ALA A 74 -2.08 -23.04 -1.69
CA ALA A 74 -2.98 -24.06 -2.21
C ALA A 74 -3.36 -23.85 -3.69
N LEU A 75 -3.12 -22.66 -4.25
CA LEU A 75 -3.38 -22.36 -5.66
C LEU A 75 -2.30 -22.96 -6.58
N ALA A 76 -2.66 -23.13 -7.86
CA ALA A 76 -1.70 -23.53 -8.87
C ALA A 76 -0.57 -22.50 -9.01
N PRO A 77 0.70 -22.92 -9.06
CA PRO A 77 1.85 -22.01 -9.12
C PRO A 77 1.80 -21.11 -10.38
N GLU A 78 1.23 -21.60 -11.47
CA GLU A 78 1.02 -20.80 -12.69
C GLU A 78 0.02 -19.65 -12.46
N LEU A 79 -1.04 -19.89 -11.68
CA LEU A 79 -2.04 -18.86 -11.38
C LEU A 79 -1.43 -17.77 -10.48
N VAL A 80 -0.68 -18.17 -9.45
CA VAL A 80 0.01 -17.24 -8.55
C VAL A 80 1.04 -16.40 -9.31
N SER A 81 1.81 -17.01 -10.21
CA SER A 81 2.76 -16.28 -11.07
C SER A 81 2.04 -15.24 -11.93
N ARG A 82 0.92 -15.60 -12.56
CA ARG A 82 0.15 -14.64 -13.39
C ARG A 82 -0.48 -13.53 -12.56
N MET A 83 -0.93 -13.82 -11.34
CA MET A 83 -1.44 -12.79 -10.43
C MET A 83 -0.34 -11.82 -10.02
N ARG A 84 0.87 -12.31 -9.72
CA ARG A 84 2.04 -11.46 -9.48
C ARG A 84 2.32 -10.57 -10.68
N ASP A 85 2.42 -11.15 -11.88
CA ASP A 85 2.72 -10.40 -13.10
C ASP A 85 1.67 -9.29 -13.34
N ALA A 86 0.39 -9.57 -13.06
CA ALA A 86 -0.69 -8.59 -13.15
C ALA A 86 -0.52 -7.45 -12.13
N VAL A 87 -0.11 -7.74 -10.89
CA VAL A 87 0.18 -6.71 -9.89
C VAL A 87 1.41 -5.88 -10.28
N GLU A 88 2.49 -6.53 -10.73
CA GLU A 88 3.73 -5.85 -11.14
C GLU A 88 3.53 -4.95 -12.36
N SER A 89 2.65 -5.35 -13.29
CA SER A 89 2.26 -4.56 -14.46
C SER A 89 1.13 -3.56 -14.19
N ALA A 90 0.60 -3.53 -12.97
CA ALA A 90 -0.57 -2.74 -12.56
C ALA A 90 -1.83 -3.00 -13.43
N ASP A 91 -1.95 -4.20 -13.98
CA ASP A 91 -3.11 -4.64 -14.76
C ASP A 91 -4.21 -5.18 -13.82
N LEU A 92 -5.01 -4.24 -13.29
CA LEU A 92 -6.09 -4.54 -12.35
C LEU A 92 -7.23 -5.32 -12.98
N ASP A 93 -7.47 -5.17 -14.28
CA ASP A 93 -8.51 -5.92 -14.98
C ASP A 93 -8.12 -7.40 -15.05
N LEU A 94 -6.88 -7.69 -15.45
CA LEU A 94 -6.34 -9.04 -15.44
C LEU A 94 -6.29 -9.62 -14.02
N LEU A 95 -5.87 -8.84 -13.03
CA LEU A 95 -5.85 -9.29 -11.64
C LEU A 95 -7.26 -9.72 -11.18
N ASN A 96 -8.28 -8.90 -11.43
CA ASN A 96 -9.67 -9.20 -11.08
C ASN A 96 -10.19 -10.48 -11.75
N GLU A 97 -9.84 -10.69 -13.02
CA GLU A 97 -10.18 -11.94 -13.72
C GLU A 97 -9.51 -13.15 -13.05
N LEU A 98 -8.22 -13.05 -12.72
CA LEU A 98 -7.47 -14.13 -12.09
C LEU A 98 -7.96 -14.43 -10.67
N VAL A 99 -8.22 -13.41 -9.84
CA VAL A 99 -8.75 -13.63 -8.48
C VAL A 99 -10.20 -14.11 -8.50
N GLY A 100 -10.96 -13.80 -9.56
CA GLY A 100 -12.30 -14.34 -9.78
C GLY A 100 -12.33 -15.84 -10.10
N GLN A 101 -11.20 -16.41 -10.57
CA GLN A 101 -11.06 -17.86 -10.77
C GLN A 101 -10.95 -18.60 -9.42
N VAL A 102 -10.58 -17.90 -8.34
CA VAL A 102 -10.51 -18.42 -6.97
C VAL A 102 -11.87 -18.32 -6.29
N ALA A 103 -12.92 -18.82 -6.96
CA ALA A 103 -14.30 -18.71 -6.50
C ALA A 103 -14.58 -19.42 -5.16
N GLU A 104 -13.69 -20.29 -4.71
CA GLU A 104 -13.78 -21.00 -3.43
C GLU A 104 -13.44 -20.10 -2.22
N HIS A 105 -12.88 -18.90 -2.45
CA HIS A 105 -12.49 -17.97 -1.40
C HIS A 105 -12.96 -16.53 -1.71
N PRO A 106 -14.24 -16.19 -1.45
CA PRO A 106 -14.74 -14.82 -1.69
C PRO A 106 -14.02 -13.76 -0.84
N ASP A 107 -13.59 -14.13 0.36
CA ASP A 107 -12.82 -13.25 1.25
C ASP A 107 -11.45 -12.89 0.65
N PHE A 108 -10.80 -13.85 -0.04
CA PHE A 108 -9.54 -13.63 -0.77
C PHE A 108 -9.76 -12.60 -1.90
N THR A 109 -10.78 -12.80 -2.74
CA THR A 109 -11.09 -11.88 -3.83
C THR A 109 -11.38 -10.47 -3.33
N GLN A 110 -12.21 -10.35 -2.29
CA GLN A 110 -12.55 -9.05 -1.69
C GLN A 110 -11.30 -8.36 -1.14
N ARG A 111 -10.42 -9.10 -0.47
CA ARG A 111 -9.20 -8.52 0.12
C ARG A 111 -8.25 -8.02 -0.94
N MET A 112 -8.03 -8.81 -2.00
CA MET A 112 -7.20 -8.42 -3.14
C MET A 112 -7.71 -7.16 -3.83
N GLN A 113 -9.04 -7.03 -3.96
CA GLN A 113 -9.66 -5.81 -4.49
C GLN A 113 -9.49 -4.60 -3.57
N GLN A 114 -9.57 -4.78 -2.25
CA GLN A 114 -9.34 -3.71 -1.30
C GLN A 114 -7.90 -3.22 -1.31
N MET A 115 -6.92 -4.14 -1.37
CA MET A 115 -5.50 -3.79 -1.49
C MET A 115 -5.23 -3.04 -2.81
N ALA A 116 -5.79 -3.51 -3.92
CA ALA A 116 -5.71 -2.82 -5.21
C ALA A 116 -6.33 -1.40 -5.15
N ALA A 117 -7.50 -1.24 -4.53
CA ALA A 117 -8.15 0.07 -4.36
C ALA A 117 -7.35 1.04 -3.48
N ARG A 118 -6.55 0.51 -2.55
CA ARG A 118 -5.64 1.28 -1.68
C ARG A 118 -4.24 1.47 -2.29
N TYR A 119 -4.00 0.99 -3.52
CA TYR A 119 -2.70 1.02 -4.20
C TYR A 119 -1.58 0.28 -3.44
N GLU A 120 -1.94 -0.76 -2.66
CA GLU A 120 -1.02 -1.55 -1.82
C GLU A 120 -0.30 -2.65 -2.62
N TYR A 121 0.25 -2.30 -3.79
CA TYR A 121 0.87 -3.27 -4.72
C TYR A 121 2.07 -4.01 -4.11
N GLU A 122 2.87 -3.32 -3.31
CA GLU A 122 4.05 -3.90 -2.66
C GLU A 122 3.64 -5.02 -1.68
N ALA A 123 2.61 -4.78 -0.86
CA ALA A 123 2.08 -5.79 0.05
C ALA A 123 1.51 -7.00 -0.69
N MET A 124 0.88 -6.80 -1.86
CA MET A 124 0.39 -7.90 -2.70
C MET A 124 1.55 -8.71 -3.31
N ILE A 125 2.63 -8.06 -3.75
CA ILE A 125 3.83 -8.73 -4.28
C ILE A 125 4.53 -9.54 -3.19
N GLU A 126 4.67 -8.99 -1.98
CA GLU A 126 5.21 -9.72 -0.83
C GLU A 126 4.38 -10.95 -0.50
N LEU A 127 3.06 -10.80 -0.52
CA LEU A 127 2.11 -11.87 -0.24
C LEU A 127 2.20 -13.02 -1.26
N PHE A 128 2.46 -12.71 -2.54
CA PHE A 128 2.70 -13.72 -3.58
C PHE A 128 4.11 -14.29 -3.57
N SER A 129 5.03 -13.71 -2.80
CA SER A 129 6.41 -14.15 -2.73
C SER A 129 6.54 -15.43 -1.92
N PRO A 130 7.22 -16.46 -2.46
CA PRO A 130 7.50 -17.63 -1.66
C PRO A 130 8.29 -17.15 -0.45
N GLU A 131 7.79 -17.48 0.75
CA GLU A 131 8.44 -17.12 1.99
C GLU A 131 9.91 -17.58 1.89
N HIS A 132 10.84 -16.64 1.76
CA HIS A 132 12.25 -16.91 1.95
C HIS A 132 12.41 -17.17 3.46
N HIS A 133 12.11 -18.39 3.87
CA HIS A 133 12.68 -18.93 5.09
C HIS A 133 14.20 -18.95 4.89
N ALA A 134 14.86 -18.00 5.57
CA ALA A 134 16.29 -18.01 5.82
C ALA A 134 16.75 -19.33 6.46
#